data_AF-A0A0B3ABC1-F1
#
_entry.id   AF-A0A0B3ABC1-F1
#
_cell.length_a   1.000
_cell.length_b   1.000
_cell.length_c   1.000
_cell.angle_alpha   90.00
_cell.angle_beta   90.00
_cell.angle_gamma   90.00
#
_symmetry.space_group_name_H-M   'P 1'
#
loop_
_entity.id
_entity.type
_entity.pdbx_description
1 polymer ?
#
loop_
_entity_poly.entity_id
_entity_poly.type
_entity_poly.pdbx_seq_one_letter_code
_entity_poly.pdbx_strand_id
1 'polypeptide(L)'
;MASTHCPEYALLLEHPTGLASQYPELFHPDEDHYPPYLKSSYFALSRLNALGIPITSSDLSSLIDMLPPAATKEQLICQFDPLGLTREHFEHLSARCQMVEDPDAVIYSLQGNTRFVLSENKRALASANALKEGDMATFFLLQYQTGGGLREEYGIGNPDAEAMVSALKKTPFVQSARILGPGDAANISVWVRESDQEQLSAWVMGYIDKHLPDYPDNLSRALLPITSGKGASIIHY
;
A
#
# COMPACT_ATOMS: atom_id res chain seq x y z
N MET A 1 -8.86 19.68 32.32
CA MET A 1 -8.84 18.89 31.07
C MET A 1 -7.40 18.51 30.82
N ALA A 2 -7.01 17.28 31.15
CA ALA A 2 -5.64 16.81 30.93
C ALA A 2 -5.43 16.67 29.42
N SER A 3 -4.39 17.32 28.87
CA SER A 3 -3.98 17.08 27.49
C SER A 3 -3.50 15.64 27.40
N THR A 4 -4.21 14.81 26.64
CA THR A 4 -3.73 13.53 26.15
C THR A 4 -2.63 13.78 25.13
N HIS A 5 -1.44 14.18 25.60
CA HIS A 5 -0.23 13.97 24.83
C HIS A 5 -0.05 12.45 24.75
N CYS A 6 -0.18 11.91 23.54
CA CYS A 6 0.21 10.55 23.23
C CYS A 6 1.60 10.66 22.59
N PRO A 7 2.71 10.49 23.34
CA PRO A 7 4.05 10.55 22.79
C PRO A 7 4.38 9.17 22.20
N GLU A 8 3.69 8.81 21.12
CA GLU A 8 3.96 7.60 20.37
C GLU A 8 4.53 8.03 19.02
N TYR A 9 5.79 7.72 18.80
CA TYR A 9 6.49 8.06 17.57
C TYR A 9 6.31 6.91 16.57
N ALA A 10 6.00 7.27 15.33
CA ALA A 10 6.15 6.36 14.20
C ALA A 10 7.59 6.50 13.69
N LEU A 11 8.30 5.39 13.55
CA LEU A 11 9.61 5.34 12.90
C LEU A 11 9.41 4.77 11.49
N LEU A 12 9.93 5.48 10.48
CA LEU A 12 10.01 4.96 9.12
C LEU A 12 11.38 4.34 8.92
N LEU A 13 11.36 3.10 8.48
CA LEU A 13 12.49 2.37 7.96
C LEU A 13 12.43 2.46 6.45
N GLU A 14 13.40 3.11 5.82
CA GLU A 14 13.48 3.11 4.36
C GLU A 14 14.30 1.90 3.87
N HIS A 15 13.69 1.02 3.10
CA HIS A 15 14.40 -0.04 2.37
C HIS A 15 15.05 0.60 1.12
N PRO A 16 16.39 0.52 0.92
CA PRO A 16 17.07 1.01 -0.27
C PRO A 16 16.72 0.24 -1.55
N THR A 17 15.57 -0.43 -1.68
CA THR A 17 15.08 -0.80 -3.03
C THR A 17 14.48 0.39 -3.77
N GLY A 18 14.40 1.57 -3.13
CA GLY A 18 14.30 2.86 -3.80
C GLY A 18 15.58 3.25 -4.55
N LEU A 19 16.07 2.40 -5.45
CA LEU A 19 17.25 2.61 -6.28
C LEU A 19 16.89 3.17 -7.66
N ALA A 20 16.19 4.31 -7.64
CA ALA A 20 16.32 5.29 -8.72
C ALA A 20 17.78 5.80 -8.88
N SER A 21 18.67 5.50 -7.91
CA SER A 21 20.07 5.95 -7.90
C SER A 21 21.10 4.91 -8.36
N GLN A 22 20.78 3.60 -8.43
CA GLN A 22 21.69 2.58 -8.99
C GLN A 22 21.39 2.23 -10.45
N TYR A 23 20.23 2.63 -10.98
CA TYR A 23 19.85 2.49 -12.40
C TYR A 23 19.16 3.78 -12.89
N PRO A 24 19.90 4.89 -13.09
CA PRO A 24 19.31 6.16 -13.53
C PRO A 24 18.63 6.07 -14.90
N GLU A 25 18.99 5.06 -15.71
CA GLU A 25 18.34 4.73 -16.98
C GLU A 25 16.98 3.99 -16.83
N LEU A 26 16.62 3.51 -15.64
CA LEU A 26 15.32 2.88 -15.36
C LEU A 26 14.35 3.81 -14.63
N PHE A 27 14.80 4.97 -14.16
CA PHE A 27 13.98 5.96 -13.47
C PHE A 27 14.22 7.35 -14.06
N HIS A 28 13.44 7.69 -15.08
CA HIS A 28 13.31 9.07 -15.54
C HIS A 28 12.51 9.88 -14.51
N PRO A 29 12.96 11.10 -14.13
CA PRO A 29 12.30 11.92 -13.12
C PRO A 29 10.89 12.42 -13.50
N ASP A 30 10.44 12.14 -14.73
CA ASP A 30 9.09 12.45 -15.23
C ASP A 30 8.16 11.22 -15.29
N GLU A 31 8.60 10.07 -14.78
CA GLU A 31 8.00 8.77 -15.08
C GLU A 31 7.77 7.94 -13.80
N ASP A 32 6.65 8.20 -13.13
CA ASP A 32 6.08 7.32 -12.09
C ASP A 32 5.67 5.97 -12.71
N HIS A 33 6.64 5.08 -12.93
CA HIS A 33 6.41 3.71 -13.42
C HIS A 33 5.85 2.81 -12.32
N TYR A 34 4.61 3.08 -11.92
CA TYR A 34 3.79 2.05 -11.30
C TYR A 34 3.37 1.08 -12.40
N PRO A 35 3.40 -0.24 -12.17
CA PRO A 35 2.82 -1.16 -13.13
C PRO A 35 1.33 -0.80 -13.24
N PRO A 36 0.89 -0.31 -14.39
CA PRO A 36 -0.37 0.39 -14.55
C PRO A 36 -1.45 -0.64 -14.84
N TYR A 37 -1.62 -1.61 -13.95
CA TYR A 37 -2.70 -2.58 -14.08
C TYR A 37 -4.04 -1.85 -14.10
N LEU A 38 -5.04 -2.50 -14.69
CA LEU A 38 -6.42 -2.07 -14.58
C LEU A 38 -6.75 -1.99 -13.08
N LYS A 39 -6.67 -0.79 -12.49
CA LYS A 39 -6.77 -0.57 -11.04
C LYS A 39 -8.15 -1.01 -10.57
N SER A 40 -8.24 -1.65 -9.41
CA SER A 40 -9.52 -1.98 -8.77
C SER A 40 -10.44 -0.76 -8.60
N SER A 41 -9.88 0.45 -8.60
CA SER A 41 -10.63 1.72 -8.67
C SER A 41 -11.53 1.86 -9.90
N TYR A 42 -11.37 1.05 -10.94
CA TYR A 42 -12.30 1.03 -12.08
C TYR A 42 -13.64 0.40 -11.74
N PHE A 43 -13.67 -0.50 -10.76
CA PHE A 43 -14.89 -0.99 -10.15
C PHE A 43 -15.36 -0.06 -9.02
N ALA A 44 -14.92 1.19 -8.96
CA ALA A 44 -15.53 2.16 -8.07
C ALA A 44 -16.92 2.54 -8.59
N LEU A 45 -17.90 2.51 -7.70
CA LEU A 45 -19.28 2.93 -7.96
C LEU A 45 -19.37 4.26 -8.72
N SER A 46 -18.58 5.26 -8.31
CA SER A 46 -18.56 6.58 -8.96
C SER A 46 -18.02 6.55 -10.39
N ARG A 47 -17.08 5.64 -10.69
CA ARG A 47 -16.51 5.50 -12.03
C ARG A 47 -17.46 4.77 -12.97
N LEU A 48 -18.07 3.69 -12.51
CA LEU A 48 -19.07 2.95 -13.31
C LEU A 48 -20.28 3.83 -13.63
N ASN A 49 -20.77 4.60 -12.65
CA ASN A 49 -21.84 5.58 -12.89
C ASN A 49 -21.39 6.70 -13.86
N ALA A 50 -20.14 7.17 -13.79
CA ALA A 50 -19.61 8.18 -14.73
C ALA A 50 -19.47 7.64 -16.17
N LEU A 51 -19.34 6.32 -16.34
CA LEU A 51 -19.38 5.64 -17.64
C LEU A 51 -20.82 5.34 -18.09
N GLY A 52 -21.83 5.82 -17.36
CA GLY A 52 -23.24 5.60 -17.71
C GLY A 52 -23.76 4.20 -17.39
N ILE A 53 -23.06 3.45 -16.53
CA ILE A 53 -23.45 2.10 -16.11
C ILE A 53 -24.14 2.22 -14.73
N PRO A 54 -25.49 2.22 -14.67
CA PRO A 54 -26.20 2.49 -13.43
C PRO A 54 -26.13 1.27 -12.52
N ILE A 55 -25.31 1.35 -11.47
CA ILE A 55 -25.21 0.29 -10.46
C ILE A 55 -25.38 0.88 -9.06
N THR A 56 -25.85 0.06 -8.13
CA THR A 56 -25.90 0.37 -6.70
C THR A 56 -24.69 -0.21 -5.96
N SER A 57 -24.53 0.15 -4.68
CA SER A 57 -23.52 -0.49 -3.83
C SER A 57 -23.74 -1.99 -3.66
N SER A 58 -25.00 -2.46 -3.71
CA SER A 58 -25.32 -3.88 -3.65
C SER A 58 -24.87 -4.60 -4.91
N ASP A 59 -25.15 -4.02 -6.08
CA ASP A 59 -24.74 -4.56 -7.38
C ASP A 59 -23.21 -4.63 -7.47
N LEU A 60 -22.51 -3.62 -6.95
CA LEU A 60 -21.06 -3.60 -6.92
C LEU A 60 -20.47 -4.78 -6.12
N SER A 61 -21.05 -5.10 -4.96
CA SER A 61 -20.57 -6.24 -4.16
C SER A 61 -20.74 -7.55 -4.92
N SER A 62 -21.90 -7.77 -5.53
CA SER A 62 -22.15 -8.96 -6.35
C SER A 62 -21.22 -9.01 -7.56
N LEU A 63 -20.95 -7.87 -8.19
CA LEU A 63 -20.04 -7.77 -9.32
C LEU A 63 -18.61 -8.18 -8.93
N ILE A 64 -18.14 -7.77 -7.76
CA ILE A 64 -16.82 -8.15 -7.24
C ILE A 64 -16.73 -9.65 -6.98
N ASP A 65 -17.78 -10.25 -6.45
CA ASP A 65 -17.82 -11.70 -6.22
C ASP A 65 -17.86 -12.50 -7.53
N MET A 66 -18.38 -11.90 -8.61
CA MET A 66 -18.33 -12.47 -9.96
C MET A 66 -16.98 -12.27 -10.66
N LEU A 67 -16.10 -11.38 -10.19
CA LEU A 67 -14.80 -11.18 -10.82
C LEU A 67 -13.99 -12.48 -10.80
N PRO A 68 -13.39 -12.88 -11.93
CA PRO A 68 -12.50 -14.02 -11.94
C PRO A 68 -11.23 -13.71 -11.11
N PRO A 69 -10.65 -14.72 -10.42
CA PRO A 69 -9.39 -14.53 -9.69
C PRO A 69 -8.25 -14.05 -10.60
N ALA A 70 -8.26 -14.49 -11.86
CA ALA A 70 -7.32 -14.07 -12.90
C ALA A 70 -8.03 -14.13 -14.26
N ALA A 71 -7.90 -13.09 -15.08
CA ALA A 71 -8.47 -13.07 -16.43
C ALA A 71 -7.69 -12.16 -17.38
N THR A 72 -7.73 -12.47 -18.68
CA THR A 72 -7.27 -11.56 -19.73
C THR A 72 -8.28 -10.42 -19.93
N LYS A 73 -7.86 -9.34 -20.59
CA LYS A 73 -8.76 -8.24 -21.00
C LYS A 73 -9.97 -8.76 -21.79
N GLU A 74 -9.74 -9.68 -22.73
CA GLU A 74 -10.81 -10.25 -23.57
C GLU A 74 -11.83 -11.04 -22.75
N GLN A 75 -11.37 -11.83 -21.78
CA GLN A 75 -12.26 -12.57 -20.88
C GLN A 75 -13.12 -11.61 -20.04
N LEU A 76 -12.54 -10.52 -19.55
CA LEU A 76 -13.27 -9.49 -18.81
C LEU A 76 -14.30 -8.79 -19.70
N ILE A 77 -13.94 -8.42 -20.93
CA ILE A 77 -14.89 -7.84 -21.89
C ILE A 77 -16.06 -8.81 -22.12
N CYS A 78 -15.79 -10.06 -22.49
CA CYS A 78 -16.85 -11.05 -22.74
C CYS A 78 -17.75 -11.28 -21.52
N GLN A 79 -17.18 -11.27 -20.32
CA GLN A 79 -17.94 -11.48 -19.09
C GLN A 79 -18.82 -10.28 -18.71
N PHE A 80 -18.33 -9.07 -18.93
CA PHE A 80 -19.00 -7.85 -18.44
C PHE A 80 -19.73 -7.05 -19.54
N ASP A 81 -19.58 -7.39 -20.82
CA ASP A 81 -20.34 -6.79 -21.93
C ASP A 81 -21.86 -6.88 -21.73
N PRO A 82 -22.45 -8.00 -21.26
CA PRO A 82 -23.89 -8.06 -20.95
C PRO A 82 -24.34 -7.09 -19.84
N LEU A 83 -23.40 -6.58 -19.04
CA LEU A 83 -23.62 -5.61 -17.98
C LEU A 83 -23.34 -4.16 -18.44
N GLY A 84 -23.08 -3.96 -19.74
CA GLY A 84 -22.80 -2.66 -20.34
C GLY A 84 -21.33 -2.24 -20.27
N LEU A 85 -20.43 -3.07 -19.73
CA LEU A 85 -18.98 -2.84 -19.77
C LEU A 85 -18.40 -3.33 -21.10
N THR A 86 -18.68 -2.56 -22.15
CA THR A 86 -18.23 -2.85 -23.52
C THR A 86 -16.72 -2.77 -23.70
N ARG A 87 -16.22 -3.34 -24.81
CA ARG A 87 -14.82 -3.17 -25.24
C ARG A 87 -14.37 -1.72 -25.25
N GLU A 88 -15.21 -0.79 -25.72
CA GLU A 88 -14.87 0.63 -25.80
C GLU A 88 -14.50 1.20 -24.42
N HIS A 89 -15.21 0.79 -23.36
CA HIS A 89 -14.83 1.16 -21.99
C HIS A 89 -13.45 0.63 -21.65
N PHE A 90 -13.16 -0.65 -21.91
CA PHE A 90 -11.84 -1.21 -21.63
C PHE A 90 -10.73 -0.53 -22.44
N GLU A 91 -10.94 -0.21 -23.72
CA GLU A 91 -9.96 0.54 -24.52
C GLU A 91 -9.74 1.95 -23.98
N HIS A 92 -10.80 2.67 -23.60
CA HIS A 92 -10.69 3.99 -22.99
C HIS A 92 -9.90 3.95 -21.68
N LEU A 93 -10.09 2.90 -20.88
CA LEU A 93 -9.36 2.71 -19.63
C LEU A 93 -7.89 2.36 -19.89
N SER A 94 -7.62 1.41 -20.79
CA SER A 94 -6.27 1.02 -21.18
C SER A 94 -5.47 2.19 -21.76
N ALA A 95 -6.09 3.05 -22.57
CA ALA A 95 -5.44 4.24 -23.12
C ALA A 95 -5.04 5.29 -22.07
N ARG A 96 -5.66 5.26 -20.88
CA ARG A 96 -5.34 6.16 -19.75
C ARG A 96 -4.33 5.57 -18.78
N CYS A 97 -4.13 4.26 -18.82
CA CYS A 97 -3.05 3.60 -18.12
C CYS A 97 -1.77 3.82 -18.94
N GLN A 98 -0.72 4.36 -18.32
CA GLN A 98 0.61 4.45 -18.96
C GLN A 98 1.28 3.07 -18.98
N MET A 99 0.62 2.11 -19.64
CA MET A 99 0.99 0.69 -19.77
C MET A 99 2.43 0.52 -20.23
N VAL A 100 3.28 -0.01 -19.34
CA VAL A 100 4.65 -0.47 -19.68
C VAL A 100 4.60 -1.79 -20.46
N GLU A 101 3.54 -2.58 -20.26
CA GLU A 101 3.29 -3.86 -20.93
C GLU A 101 2.10 -3.78 -21.89
N ASP A 102 2.04 -4.63 -22.91
CA ASP A 102 0.87 -4.75 -23.77
C ASP A 102 -0.38 -5.12 -22.94
N PRO A 103 -1.43 -4.29 -22.88
CA PRO A 103 -2.62 -4.55 -22.06
C PRO A 103 -3.37 -5.83 -22.46
N ASP A 104 -3.19 -6.32 -23.68
CA ASP A 104 -3.78 -7.57 -24.15
C ASP A 104 -2.99 -8.81 -23.67
N ALA A 105 -1.72 -8.62 -23.28
CA ALA A 105 -0.85 -9.67 -22.74
C ALA A 105 -0.95 -9.83 -21.20
N VAL A 106 -1.58 -8.87 -20.51
CA VAL A 106 -1.69 -8.87 -19.05
C VAL A 106 -2.77 -9.82 -18.55
N ILE A 107 -2.44 -10.57 -17.50
CA ILE A 107 -3.40 -11.31 -16.67
C ILE A 107 -3.78 -10.46 -15.47
N TYR A 108 -5.05 -10.06 -15.39
CA TYR A 108 -5.55 -9.17 -14.36
C TYR A 108 -6.08 -9.96 -13.15
N SER A 109 -5.58 -9.66 -11.96
CA SER A 109 -6.08 -10.18 -10.66
C SER A 109 -7.08 -9.20 -10.02
N LEU A 110 -8.23 -8.99 -10.65
CA LEU A 110 -9.16 -7.94 -10.22
C LEU A 110 -9.93 -8.28 -8.96
N GLN A 111 -10.27 -9.56 -8.75
CA GLN A 111 -11.05 -9.98 -7.59
C GLN A 111 -10.28 -9.73 -6.28
N GLY A 112 -9.03 -10.21 -6.19
CA GLY A 112 -8.16 -9.99 -5.04
C GLY A 112 -7.89 -8.51 -4.80
N ASN A 113 -7.47 -7.79 -5.84
CA ASN A 113 -7.14 -6.37 -5.74
C ASN A 113 -8.33 -5.50 -5.31
N THR A 114 -9.53 -5.83 -5.77
CA THR A 114 -10.74 -5.07 -5.41
C THR A 114 -11.19 -5.37 -3.99
N ARG A 115 -11.14 -6.63 -3.57
CA ARG A 115 -11.42 -7.01 -2.17
C ARG A 115 -10.43 -6.36 -1.21
N PHE A 116 -9.15 -6.36 -1.55
CA PHE A 116 -8.12 -5.69 -0.76
C PHE A 116 -8.39 -4.21 -0.60
N VAL A 117 -8.63 -3.49 -1.71
CA VAL A 117 -8.85 -2.03 -1.65
C VAL A 117 -10.08 -1.68 -0.83
N LEU A 118 -11.16 -2.45 -0.95
CA LEU A 118 -12.35 -2.23 -0.13
C LEU A 118 -12.12 -2.53 1.35
N SER A 119 -11.40 -3.61 1.65
CA SER A 119 -11.07 -3.98 3.03
C SER A 119 -10.10 -2.96 3.65
N GLU A 120 -9.13 -2.47 2.88
CA GLU A 120 -8.15 -1.47 3.29
C GLU A 120 -8.80 -0.10 3.52
N ASN A 121 -9.74 0.32 2.67
CA ASN A 121 -10.49 1.55 2.90
C ASN A 121 -11.31 1.49 4.20
N LYS A 122 -11.98 0.35 4.46
CA LYS A 122 -12.69 0.14 5.73
C LYS A 122 -11.75 0.19 6.93
N ARG A 123 -10.58 -0.47 6.83
CA ARG A 123 -9.53 -0.42 7.87
C ARG A 123 -9.02 1.00 8.08
N ALA A 124 -8.76 1.76 7.03
CA ALA A 124 -8.28 3.14 7.13
C ALA A 124 -9.29 4.03 7.88
N LEU A 125 -10.59 3.93 7.57
CA LEU A 125 -11.64 4.65 8.28
C LEU A 125 -11.75 4.21 9.75
N ALA A 126 -11.66 2.91 10.02
CA ALA A 126 -11.67 2.38 11.39
C ALA A 126 -10.44 2.85 12.19
N SER A 127 -9.25 2.85 11.58
CA SER A 127 -8.01 3.34 12.19
C SER A 127 -8.10 4.83 12.52
N ALA A 128 -8.68 5.62 11.62
CA ALA A 128 -8.90 7.05 11.86
C ALA A 128 -9.87 7.30 13.02
N ASN A 129 -10.92 6.49 13.17
CA ASN A 129 -11.84 6.60 14.30
C ASN A 129 -11.18 6.17 15.61
N ALA A 130 -10.45 5.06 15.61
CA ALA A 130 -9.69 4.59 16.77
C ALA A 130 -8.70 5.67 17.28
N LEU A 131 -7.97 6.32 16.36
CA LEU A 131 -7.09 7.44 16.72
C LEU A 131 -7.85 8.64 17.32
N LYS A 132 -9.01 9.00 16.76
CA LYS A 132 -9.84 10.11 17.30
C LYS A 132 -10.36 9.83 18.70
N GLU A 133 -10.63 8.57 19.00
CA GLU A 133 -11.15 8.11 20.30
C GLU A 133 -10.03 7.81 21.31
N GLY A 134 -8.76 7.85 20.88
CA GLY A 134 -7.61 7.49 21.71
C GLY A 134 -7.46 5.98 21.93
N ASP A 135 -8.13 5.15 21.13
CA ASP A 135 -8.06 3.69 21.17
C ASP A 135 -6.84 3.19 20.37
N MET A 136 -5.66 3.33 20.98
CA MET A 136 -4.40 2.91 20.36
C MET A 136 -4.33 1.39 20.16
N ALA A 137 -4.97 0.60 21.02
CA ALA A 137 -4.99 -0.86 20.88
C ALA A 137 -5.68 -1.29 19.58
N THR A 138 -6.86 -0.73 19.30
CA THR A 138 -7.58 -0.98 18.04
C THR A 138 -6.80 -0.43 16.84
N PHE A 139 -6.23 0.77 16.95
CA PHE A 139 -5.40 1.33 15.88
C PHE A 139 -4.23 0.41 15.52
N PHE A 140 -3.46 -0.05 16.49
CA PHE A 140 -2.33 -0.95 16.24
C PHE A 140 -2.78 -2.26 15.62
N LEU A 141 -3.85 -2.87 16.13
CA LEU A 141 -4.42 -4.10 15.57
C LEU A 141 -4.78 -3.95 14.09
N LEU A 142 -5.38 -2.82 13.70
CA LEU A 142 -5.74 -2.55 12.30
C LEU A 142 -4.50 -2.37 11.40
N GLN A 143 -3.42 -1.76 11.92
CA GLN A 143 -2.14 -1.67 11.21
C GLN A 143 -1.53 -3.06 10.99
N TYR A 144 -1.63 -3.97 11.96
CA TYR A 144 -1.16 -5.36 11.79
C TYR A 144 -1.86 -6.08 10.65
N GLN A 145 -3.17 -5.90 10.54
CA GLN A 145 -4.03 -6.58 9.55
C GLN A 145 -3.76 -6.14 8.12
N THR A 146 -3.25 -4.93 7.92
CA THR A 146 -2.97 -4.40 6.58
C THR A 146 -1.89 -5.20 5.84
N GLY A 147 -0.85 -5.63 6.56
CA GLY A 147 0.32 -6.25 5.93
C GLY A 147 0.06 -7.59 5.23
N GLY A 148 -0.91 -8.39 5.70
CA GLY A 148 -1.21 -9.69 5.09
C GLY A 148 -1.85 -9.58 3.70
N GLY A 149 -2.76 -8.62 3.53
CA GLY A 149 -3.51 -8.46 2.29
C GLY A 149 -2.69 -7.90 1.12
N LEU A 150 -1.59 -7.18 1.36
CA LEU A 150 -0.76 -6.62 0.27
C LEU A 150 -0.20 -7.71 -0.64
N ARG A 151 0.36 -8.77 -0.06
CA ARG A 151 0.91 -9.89 -0.83
C ARG A 151 -0.18 -10.87 -1.28
N GLU A 152 -1.03 -11.28 -0.35
CA GLU A 152 -1.98 -12.38 -0.59
C GLU A 152 -3.16 -11.96 -1.47
N GLU A 153 -3.65 -10.73 -1.31
CA GLU A 153 -4.81 -10.24 -2.05
C GLU A 153 -4.42 -9.27 -3.17
N TYR A 154 -3.45 -8.38 -2.92
CA TYR A 154 -3.06 -7.32 -3.86
C TYR A 154 -1.85 -7.69 -4.75
N GLY A 155 -1.19 -8.81 -4.47
CA GLY A 155 -0.11 -9.35 -5.29
C GLY A 155 1.18 -8.53 -5.30
N ILE A 156 1.34 -7.57 -4.38
CA ILE A 156 2.56 -6.75 -4.24
C ILE A 156 3.25 -7.06 -2.91
N GLY A 157 4.57 -7.00 -2.89
CA GLY A 157 5.31 -7.28 -1.67
C GLY A 157 6.80 -7.35 -1.89
N ASN A 158 7.53 -7.12 -0.81
CA ASN A 158 8.97 -7.24 -0.76
C ASN A 158 9.30 -8.29 0.31
N PRO A 159 9.87 -9.46 -0.07
CA PRO A 159 10.13 -10.55 0.88
C PRO A 159 10.99 -10.14 2.07
N ASP A 160 11.99 -9.28 1.87
CA ASP A 160 12.90 -8.83 2.92
C ASP A 160 12.17 -7.91 3.91
N ALA A 161 11.37 -6.99 3.40
CA ALA A 161 10.56 -6.13 4.24
C ALA A 161 9.46 -6.89 5.00
N GLU A 162 8.83 -7.88 4.37
CA GLU A 162 7.87 -8.77 5.03
C GLU A 162 8.53 -9.59 6.14
N ALA A 163 9.74 -10.11 5.90
CA ALA A 163 10.51 -10.83 6.89
C ALA A 163 10.89 -9.93 8.08
N MET A 164 11.32 -8.69 7.80
CA MET A 164 11.64 -7.71 8.84
C MET A 164 10.40 -7.32 9.64
N VAL A 165 9.27 -7.03 8.98
CA VAL A 165 7.98 -6.76 9.66
C VAL A 165 7.60 -7.95 10.53
N SER A 166 7.65 -9.18 10.01
CA SER A 166 7.34 -10.40 10.77
C SER A 166 8.23 -10.56 12.01
N ALA A 167 9.50 -10.19 11.91
CA ALA A 167 10.44 -10.20 13.03
C ALA A 167 10.15 -9.08 14.04
N LEU A 168 9.91 -7.85 13.59
CA LEU A 168 9.54 -6.70 14.42
C LEU A 168 8.26 -6.97 15.23
N LYS A 169 7.27 -7.60 14.62
CA LYS A 169 5.99 -7.96 15.27
C LYS A 169 6.16 -8.93 16.44
N LYS A 170 7.30 -9.61 16.57
CA LYS A 170 7.63 -10.52 17.68
C LYS A 170 8.41 -9.83 18.79
N THR A 171 8.78 -8.57 18.60
CA THR A 171 9.61 -7.80 19.52
C THR A 171 8.73 -7.14 20.59
N PRO A 172 8.95 -7.38 21.90
CA PRO A 172 8.02 -6.96 22.95
C PRO A 172 7.73 -5.46 23.06
N PHE A 173 8.66 -4.61 22.66
CA PHE A 173 8.53 -3.14 22.71
C PHE A 173 7.96 -2.54 21.41
N VAL A 174 7.71 -3.36 20.39
CA VAL A 174 7.06 -2.94 19.14
C VAL A 174 5.55 -3.06 19.30
N GLN A 175 4.87 -1.91 19.23
CA GLN A 175 3.41 -1.85 19.30
C GLN A 175 2.77 -2.25 17.97
N SER A 176 3.35 -1.85 16.84
CA SER A 176 2.89 -2.24 15.51
C SER A 176 3.98 -2.10 14.46
N ALA A 177 3.94 -2.89 13.39
CA ALA A 177 4.81 -2.75 12.22
C ALA A 177 4.06 -3.12 10.93
N ARG A 178 4.26 -2.34 9.87
CA ARG A 178 3.71 -2.61 8.53
C ARG A 178 4.55 -2.01 7.42
N ILE A 179 4.41 -2.55 6.22
CA ILE A 179 4.91 -1.92 5.00
C ILE A 179 4.06 -0.67 4.67
N LEU A 180 4.73 0.36 4.18
CA LEU A 180 4.18 1.63 3.70
C LEU A 180 4.57 1.85 2.24
N GLY A 181 3.72 2.59 1.54
CA GLY A 181 3.93 2.93 0.14
C GLY A 181 3.60 1.76 -0.80
N PRO A 182 4.24 1.70 -1.98
CA PRO A 182 3.84 0.81 -3.08
C PRO A 182 4.14 -0.68 -2.86
N GLY A 183 4.74 -1.07 -1.74
CA GLY A 183 5.14 -2.46 -1.48
C GLY A 183 6.56 -2.79 -1.96
N ASP A 184 6.98 -2.30 -3.13
CA ASP A 184 8.23 -2.75 -3.79
C ASP A 184 9.49 -2.02 -3.29
N ALA A 185 9.38 -0.71 -3.04
CA ALA A 185 10.45 0.13 -2.44
C ALA A 185 10.49 0.07 -0.89
N ALA A 186 9.76 -0.90 -0.34
CA ALA A 186 9.37 -1.14 1.04
C ALA A 186 9.87 -0.19 2.15
N ASN A 187 9.17 0.92 2.35
CA ASN A 187 9.27 1.60 3.63
C ASN A 187 8.50 0.80 4.70
N ILE A 188 8.99 0.70 5.93
CA ILE A 188 8.28 0.05 7.04
C ILE A 188 7.98 1.11 8.10
N SER A 189 6.72 1.30 8.47
CA SER A 189 6.39 2.05 9.70
C SER A 189 6.40 1.12 10.90
N VAL A 190 7.05 1.57 11.97
CA VAL A 190 7.07 0.90 13.26
C VAL A 190 6.57 1.86 14.34
N TRP A 191 5.65 1.39 15.18
CA TRP A 191 5.17 2.11 16.35
C TRP A 191 5.84 1.55 17.59
N VAL A 192 6.49 2.44 18.35
CA VAL A 192 7.15 2.15 19.63
C VAL A 192 6.89 3.29 20.59
N ARG A 193 7.10 3.05 21.89
CA ARG A 193 7.16 4.16 22.85
C ARG A 193 8.41 4.98 22.62
N GLU A 194 8.35 6.26 22.95
CA GLU A 194 9.52 7.16 22.89
C GLU A 194 10.73 6.59 23.65
N SER A 195 10.50 5.97 24.82
CA SER A 195 11.55 5.34 25.63
C SER A 195 12.26 4.17 24.95
N ASP A 196 11.63 3.57 23.95
CA ASP A 196 12.08 2.33 23.32
C ASP A 196 12.76 2.61 21.96
N GLN A 197 12.92 3.88 21.57
CA GLN A 197 13.50 4.28 20.29
C GLN A 197 14.94 3.78 20.12
N GLU A 198 15.80 3.93 21.14
CA GLU A 198 17.18 3.43 21.08
C GLU A 198 17.23 1.91 20.94
N GLN A 199 16.31 1.22 21.64
CA GLN A 199 16.20 -0.23 21.58
C GLN A 199 15.76 -0.70 20.19
N LEU A 200 14.81 0.01 19.55
CA LEU A 200 14.41 -0.27 18.18
C LEU A 200 15.59 -0.08 17.22
N SER A 201 16.32 1.04 17.35
CA SER A 201 17.47 1.31 16.48
C SER A 201 18.53 0.21 16.58
N ALA A 202 18.90 -0.19 17.80
CA ALA A 202 19.83 -1.30 18.00
C ALA A 202 19.32 -2.62 17.42
N TRP A 203 18.02 -2.91 17.59
CA TRP A 203 17.39 -4.11 17.04
C TRP A 203 17.45 -4.14 15.51
N VAL A 204 17.11 -3.03 14.87
CA VAL A 204 17.08 -2.91 13.40
C VAL A 204 18.47 -3.08 12.81
N MET A 205 19.48 -2.40 13.38
CA MET A 205 20.86 -2.54 12.91
C MET A 205 21.34 -3.99 13.05
N GLY A 206 21.09 -4.61 14.20
CA GLY A 206 21.43 -6.03 14.40
C GLY A 206 20.66 -7.00 13.49
N TYR A 207 19.42 -6.68 13.12
CA TYR A 207 18.65 -7.47 12.15
C TYR A 207 19.29 -7.39 10.77
N ILE A 208 19.63 -6.18 10.32
CA ILE A 208 20.22 -5.94 9.02
C ILE A 208 21.59 -6.61 8.91
N ASP A 209 22.50 -6.36 9.86
CA ASP A 209 23.84 -6.97 9.87
C ASP A 209 23.79 -8.50 9.73
N LYS A 210 22.75 -9.12 10.29
CA LYS A 210 22.57 -10.57 10.31
C LYS A 210 21.87 -11.12 9.07
N HIS A 211 20.84 -10.43 8.57
CA HIS A 211 19.91 -10.97 7.58
C HIS A 211 20.02 -10.33 6.20
N LEU A 212 20.68 -9.17 6.12
CA LEU A 212 20.86 -8.38 4.91
C LEU A 212 22.32 -7.87 4.88
N PRO A 213 23.32 -8.75 4.76
CA PRO A 213 24.74 -8.37 4.84
C PRO A 213 25.24 -7.60 3.60
N ASP A 214 24.55 -7.74 2.46
CA ASP A 214 24.88 -7.04 1.21
C ASP A 214 24.22 -5.64 1.12
N TYR A 215 23.61 -5.21 2.22
CA TYR A 215 22.82 -4.01 2.30
C TYR A 215 23.70 -2.80 2.61
N PRO A 216 23.51 -1.65 1.96
CA PRO A 216 24.46 -0.54 2.03
C PRO A 216 24.60 0.04 3.45
N ASP A 217 25.84 0.34 3.86
CA ASP A 217 26.25 0.82 5.19
C ASP A 217 25.61 2.15 5.65
N ASN A 218 24.77 2.81 4.85
CA ASN A 218 24.21 4.14 5.12
C ASN A 218 22.94 4.13 6.00
N LEU A 219 22.61 3.01 6.65
CA LEU A 219 21.39 2.79 7.44
C LEU A 219 21.21 3.62 8.70
N SER A 220 22.27 4.25 9.21
CA SER A 220 22.10 5.29 10.25
C SER A 220 21.20 6.45 9.78
N ARG A 221 20.95 6.56 8.47
CA ARG A 221 19.99 7.49 7.85
C ARG A 221 18.62 6.88 7.54
N ALA A 222 18.46 5.56 7.65
CA ALA A 222 17.23 4.85 7.26
C ALA A 222 16.20 4.72 8.39
N LEU A 223 16.58 5.03 9.64
CA LEU A 223 15.69 5.07 10.80
C LEU A 223 15.33 6.53 11.11
N LEU A 224 14.14 6.95 10.68
CA LEU A 224 13.72 8.34 10.85
C LEU A 224 12.54 8.43 11.82
N PRO A 225 12.69 9.08 13.00
CA PRO A 225 11.55 9.40 13.84
C PRO A 225 10.66 10.37 13.08
N ILE A 226 9.41 10.00 12.88
CA ILE A 226 8.44 10.80 12.13
C ILE A 226 7.48 11.46 13.11
N THR A 227 7.24 12.74 12.85
CA THR A 227 6.12 13.50 13.38
C THR A 227 5.27 14.03 12.23
N SER A 228 4.00 14.35 12.49
CA SER A 228 3.14 14.94 11.46
C SER A 228 3.67 16.32 11.06
N GLY A 229 4.14 16.44 9.82
CA GLY A 229 4.65 17.68 9.24
C GLY A 229 3.56 18.58 8.67
N LYS A 230 3.95 19.80 8.27
CA LYS A 230 3.11 20.69 7.46
C LYS A 230 3.15 20.29 5.99
N GLY A 231 2.07 20.57 5.26
CA GLY A 231 2.07 20.49 3.79
C GLY A 231 2.97 21.54 3.13
N ALA A 232 3.12 21.46 1.81
CA ALA A 232 3.91 22.41 1.02
C ALA A 232 3.45 23.86 1.26
N SER A 233 4.40 24.78 1.45
CA SER A 233 4.12 26.20 1.70
C SER A 233 5.19 27.08 1.08
N ILE A 234 4.79 28.28 0.65
CA ILE A 234 5.72 29.29 0.13
C ILE A 234 6.35 30.01 1.33
N ILE A 235 7.68 29.99 1.40
CA ILE A 235 8.44 30.72 2.41
C ILE A 235 8.86 32.06 1.79
N HIS A 236 8.30 33.16 2.30
CA HIS A 236 8.77 34.51 1.94
C HIS A 236 10.01 34.84 2.78
N TYR A 237 11.13 35.05 2.10
CA TYR A 237 12.40 35.48 2.69
C TYR A 237 12.56 37.00 2.62
#